data_AF-A0A9P9MKU7-F1
#
_entry.id   AF-A0A9P9MKU7-F1
#
_cell.length_a   1.000
_cell.length_b   1.000
_cell.length_c   1.000
_cell.angle_alpha   90.00
_cell.angle_beta   90.00
_cell.angle_gamma   90.00
#
_symmetry.space_group_name_H-M   'P 1'
#
loop_
_entity.id
_entity.type
_entity.pdbx_description
1 polymer ?
#
loop_
_entity_poly.entity_id
_entity_poly.type
_entity_poly.pdbx_seq_one_letter_code
_entity_poly.pdbx_strand_id
1 'polypeptide(L)'
;MFHKLFPSTDEAKAFSLNPTIYPSPQVFNPGRYLTPSSPTYREPLTSYPSILKNTTFGWGRRIYQGAALTEHELITACGGLAWTFDLSCREGEEGGVEGEMLQPSEREGSLVIVKLRGFWLICEIRGKGLERDRRRRVVERLYRESWDRDILRGFGTVDIE
;
A
#
# COMPACT_ATOMS: atom_id res chain seq x y z
N MET A 1 -24.32 -3.24 -32.10
CA MET A 1 -23.31 -2.19 -32.41
C MET A 1 -22.87 -1.43 -31.14
N PHE A 2 -22.73 -2.08 -29.98
CA PHE A 2 -22.38 -1.42 -28.70
C PHE A 2 -21.39 -2.25 -27.86
N HIS A 3 -20.49 -3.00 -28.50
CA HIS A 3 -19.56 -3.90 -27.81
C HIS A 3 -18.16 -3.31 -27.54
N LYS A 4 -17.98 -1.99 -27.67
CA LYS A 4 -16.68 -1.30 -27.52
C LYS A 4 -16.77 0.03 -26.76
N LEU A 5 -17.49 0.09 -25.65
CA LEU A 5 -17.59 1.33 -24.85
C LEU A 5 -17.04 1.22 -23.43
N PHE A 6 -16.48 0.07 -23.05
CA PHE A 6 -15.73 -0.06 -21.81
C PHE A 6 -14.34 -0.58 -22.14
N PRO A 7 -13.27 0.19 -21.87
CA PRO A 7 -11.94 -0.35 -21.70
C PRO A 7 -12.01 -1.63 -20.87
N SER A 8 -11.42 -2.73 -21.34
CA SER A 8 -11.23 -3.88 -20.44
C SER A 8 -10.43 -3.40 -19.23
N THR A 9 -10.61 -4.05 -18.08
CA THR A 9 -9.84 -3.79 -16.84
C THR A 9 -8.32 -3.86 -17.01
N ASP A 10 -7.84 -4.22 -18.20
CA ASP A 10 -6.44 -4.20 -18.60
C ASP A 10 -5.95 -2.81 -19.04
N GLU A 11 -6.77 -1.86 -19.47
CA GLU A 11 -6.27 -0.60 -20.04
C GLU A 11 -5.70 0.38 -18.99
N ALA A 12 -6.26 0.41 -17.77
CA ALA A 12 -5.67 1.18 -16.66
C ALA A 12 -4.41 0.49 -16.10
N LYS A 13 -4.42 -0.85 -16.06
CA LYS A 13 -3.20 -1.65 -15.83
C LYS A 13 -2.16 -1.41 -16.92
N ALA A 14 -2.57 -1.22 -18.18
CA ALA A 14 -1.68 -1.08 -19.32
C ALA A 14 -0.81 0.19 -19.25
N PHE A 15 -1.29 1.28 -18.64
CA PHE A 15 -0.47 2.47 -18.43
C PHE A 15 0.57 2.27 -17.33
N SER A 16 0.17 1.80 -16.16
CA SER A 16 1.09 1.57 -15.03
C SER A 16 2.04 0.39 -15.26
N LEU A 17 1.73 -0.49 -16.23
CA LEU A 17 2.59 -1.59 -16.66
C LEU A 17 3.29 -1.34 -17.99
N ASN A 18 3.30 -0.09 -18.50
CA ASN A 18 4.00 0.24 -19.73
C ASN A 18 5.53 0.09 -19.54
N PRO A 19 6.21 -0.85 -20.21
CA PRO A 19 7.63 -1.11 -19.99
C PRO A 19 8.55 0.02 -20.47
N THR A 20 8.08 0.88 -21.38
CA THR A 20 8.82 2.05 -21.86
C THR A 20 8.90 3.14 -20.79
N ILE A 21 7.81 3.32 -20.02
CA ILE A 21 7.75 4.30 -18.92
C ILE A 21 8.30 3.68 -17.63
N TYR A 22 7.96 2.42 -17.37
CA TYR A 22 8.31 1.68 -16.17
C TYR A 22 9.13 0.43 -16.54
N PRO A 23 10.46 0.53 -16.67
CA PRO A 23 11.31 -0.63 -16.90
C PRO A 23 11.06 -1.72 -15.84
N SER A 24 10.91 -2.98 -16.27
CA SER A 24 10.49 -4.10 -15.41
C SER A 24 9.27 -3.73 -14.55
N PRO A 25 8.09 -3.50 -15.18
CA PRO A 25 6.92 -2.94 -14.49
C PRO A 25 6.33 -3.87 -13.44
N GLN A 26 6.56 -5.18 -13.57
CA GLN A 26 6.11 -6.20 -12.63
C GLN A 26 7.00 -6.30 -11.37
N VAL A 27 8.11 -5.55 -11.31
CA VAL A 27 9.02 -5.57 -10.16
C VAL A 27 8.75 -4.36 -9.28
N PHE A 28 8.47 -4.61 -8.00
CA PHE A 28 8.38 -3.56 -7.00
C PHE A 28 9.77 -2.92 -6.80
N ASN A 29 9.97 -1.74 -7.38
CA ASN A 29 11.22 -1.00 -7.32
C ASN A 29 10.92 0.48 -7.03
N PRO A 30 10.95 0.91 -5.75
CA PRO A 30 10.77 2.32 -5.38
C PRO A 30 11.86 3.24 -5.96
N GLY A 31 13.08 2.70 -6.17
CA GLY A 31 14.21 3.45 -6.70
C GLY A 31 13.98 4.05 -8.08
N ARG A 32 13.03 3.52 -8.87
CA ARG A 32 12.65 4.11 -10.16
C ARG A 32 12.20 5.57 -10.04
N TYR A 33 11.69 6.01 -8.90
CA TYR A 33 11.26 7.40 -8.71
C TYR A 33 12.36 8.31 -8.14
N LEU A 34 13.51 7.74 -7.75
CA LEU A 34 14.58 8.45 -7.03
C LEU A 34 15.86 8.59 -7.86
N THR A 35 16.06 7.72 -8.87
CA THR A 35 17.29 7.73 -9.67
C THR A 35 17.13 8.60 -10.92
N PRO A 36 18.01 9.59 -11.17
CA PRO A 36 17.93 10.48 -12.34
C PRO A 36 17.92 9.79 -13.70
N SER A 37 18.46 8.58 -13.81
CA SER A 37 18.46 7.79 -15.05
C SER A 37 17.10 7.16 -15.37
N SER A 38 16.15 7.16 -14.44
CA SER A 38 14.84 6.56 -14.64
C SER A 38 13.90 7.49 -15.40
N PRO A 39 13.07 6.97 -16.34
CA PRO A 39 12.07 7.78 -17.05
C PRO A 39 11.01 8.42 -16.15
N THR A 40 10.88 7.94 -14.91
CA THR A 40 9.87 8.38 -13.94
C THR A 40 10.41 9.36 -12.90
N TYR A 41 11.70 9.65 -12.93
CA TYR A 41 12.35 10.60 -12.03
C TYR A 41 11.88 12.03 -12.28
N ARG A 42 11.70 12.80 -11.20
CA ARG A 42 11.33 14.22 -11.24
C ARG A 42 11.96 14.97 -10.08
N GLU A 43 12.22 16.26 -10.31
CA GLU A 43 12.72 17.19 -9.30
C GLU A 43 11.76 18.37 -9.07
N PRO A 44 11.76 18.97 -7.87
CA PRO A 44 12.63 18.64 -6.72
C PRO A 44 12.13 17.41 -5.95
N LEU A 45 13.04 16.65 -5.31
CA LEU A 45 12.68 15.49 -4.48
C LEU A 45 11.90 15.86 -3.20
N THR A 46 11.83 17.15 -2.87
CA THR A 46 10.93 17.68 -1.84
C THR A 46 9.47 17.67 -2.26
N SER A 47 9.19 17.56 -3.56
CA SER A 47 7.84 17.57 -4.15
C SER A 47 7.51 16.30 -4.93
N TYR A 48 8.50 15.52 -5.34
CA TYR A 48 8.34 14.28 -6.11
C TYR A 48 9.10 13.11 -5.47
N PRO A 49 8.63 11.86 -5.66
CA PRO A 49 7.39 11.47 -6.33
C PRO A 49 6.13 11.89 -5.58
N SER A 50 5.06 12.17 -6.32
CA SER A 50 3.73 12.46 -5.78
C SER A 50 2.70 11.63 -6.51
N ILE A 51 1.64 11.22 -5.79
CA ILE A 51 0.51 10.52 -6.38
C ILE A 51 -0.48 11.47 -7.06
N LEU A 52 -0.34 12.78 -6.84
CA LEU A 52 -1.12 13.79 -7.51
C LEU A 52 -0.87 13.71 -9.03
N LYS A 53 -1.97 13.63 -9.79
CA LYS A 53 -1.95 13.45 -11.26
C LYS A 53 -1.36 12.10 -11.71
N ASN A 54 -1.27 11.11 -10.83
CA ASN A 54 -1.03 9.73 -11.25
C ASN A 54 -2.28 9.17 -11.95
N THR A 55 -2.09 8.53 -13.10
CA THR A 55 -3.18 7.96 -13.92
C THR A 55 -3.99 6.88 -13.21
N THR A 56 -3.44 6.24 -12.17
CA THR A 56 -4.19 5.32 -11.29
C THR A 56 -5.39 5.98 -10.62
N PHE A 57 -5.34 7.30 -10.40
CA PHE A 57 -6.44 8.09 -9.85
C PHE A 57 -7.34 8.73 -10.94
N GLY A 58 -7.19 8.30 -12.20
CA GLY A 58 -7.93 8.81 -13.35
C GLY A 58 -7.35 10.10 -13.95
N TRP A 59 -8.05 10.65 -14.94
CA TRP A 59 -7.65 11.88 -15.64
C TRP A 59 -8.87 12.73 -16.05
N GLY A 60 -8.62 13.98 -16.42
CA GLY A 60 -9.64 14.89 -16.95
C GLY A 60 -10.69 15.31 -15.94
N ARG A 61 -11.94 15.50 -16.39
CA ARG A 61 -13.04 16.06 -15.58
C ARG A 61 -13.55 15.14 -14.46
N ARG A 62 -13.17 13.86 -14.48
CA ARG A 62 -13.59 12.83 -13.51
C ARG A 62 -12.41 12.27 -12.71
N ILE A 63 -11.31 13.02 -12.62
CA ILE A 63 -10.18 12.64 -11.77
C ILE A 63 -10.62 12.49 -10.30
N TYR A 64 -10.06 11.52 -9.60
CA TYR A 64 -10.35 11.30 -8.18
C TYR A 64 -9.98 12.54 -7.35
N GLN A 65 -10.98 13.10 -6.68
CA GLN A 65 -10.82 14.34 -5.92
C GLN A 65 -10.09 14.15 -4.59
N GLY A 66 -10.01 12.91 -4.08
CA GLY A 66 -9.39 12.59 -2.80
C GLY A 66 -7.88 12.32 -2.87
N ALA A 67 -7.22 12.46 -4.04
CA ALA A 67 -5.83 12.04 -4.21
C ALA A 67 -4.86 12.72 -3.22
N ALA A 68 -5.09 14.00 -2.90
CA ALA A 68 -4.29 14.72 -1.91
C ALA A 68 -4.48 14.16 -0.49
N LEU A 69 -5.72 13.83 -0.11
CA LEU A 69 -6.00 13.24 1.19
C LEU A 69 -5.35 11.86 1.29
N THR A 70 -5.52 11.02 0.26
CA THR A 70 -4.88 9.70 0.17
C THR A 70 -3.37 9.78 0.28
N GLU A 71 -2.73 10.80 -0.30
CA GLU A 71 -1.28 10.99 -0.20
C GLU A 71 -0.86 11.21 1.25
N HIS A 72 -1.53 12.12 1.95
CA HIS A 72 -1.25 12.40 3.36
C HIS A 72 -1.54 11.21 4.27
N GLU A 73 -2.65 10.50 4.03
CA GLU A 73 -3.02 9.30 4.79
C GLU A 73 -1.99 8.18 4.60
N LEU A 74 -1.57 7.90 3.36
CA LEU A 74 -0.58 6.87 3.07
C LEU A 74 0.79 7.20 3.68
N ILE A 75 1.26 8.45 3.55
CA ILE A 75 2.53 8.87 4.16
C ILE A 75 2.46 8.73 5.68
N THR A 76 1.36 9.16 6.30
CA THR A 76 1.19 9.08 7.75
C THR A 76 1.12 7.63 8.23
N ALA A 77 0.34 6.79 7.56
CA ALA A 77 0.17 5.38 7.91
C ALA A 77 1.45 4.59 7.71
N CYS A 78 2.07 4.65 6.52
CA CYS A 78 3.32 3.96 6.23
C CYS A 78 4.47 4.45 7.10
N GLY A 79 4.57 5.77 7.34
CA GLY A 79 5.57 6.34 8.24
C GLY A 79 5.40 5.88 9.68
N GLY A 80 4.15 5.82 10.16
CA GLY A 80 3.82 5.27 11.48
C GLY A 80 4.20 3.79 11.62
N LEU A 81 3.88 2.97 10.62
CA LEU A 81 4.26 1.56 10.58
C LEU A 81 5.79 1.39 10.58
N ALA A 82 6.49 2.07 9.68
CA ALA A 82 7.95 1.99 9.55
C ALA A 82 8.72 2.51 10.78
N TRP A 83 8.14 3.47 11.51
CA TRP A 83 8.68 3.96 12.77
C TRP A 83 8.47 2.99 13.92
N THR A 84 7.35 2.24 13.91
CA THR A 84 6.91 1.43 15.04
C THR A 84 7.41 0.00 14.97
N PHE A 85 7.33 -0.63 13.81
CA PHE A 85 7.49 -2.07 13.65
C PHE A 85 8.60 -2.44 12.68
N ASP A 86 9.30 -3.51 13.00
CA ASP A 86 9.99 -4.36 12.04
C ASP A 86 8.96 -5.39 11.56
N LEU A 87 8.63 -5.33 10.27
CA LEU A 87 7.57 -6.15 9.65
C LEU A 87 8.19 -7.35 8.93
N SER A 88 7.65 -8.54 9.18
CA SER A 88 7.99 -9.75 8.43
C SER A 88 6.73 -10.54 8.07
N CYS A 89 6.84 -11.41 7.08
CA CYS A 89 5.77 -12.34 6.72
C CYS A 89 5.97 -13.65 7.47
N ARG A 90 4.89 -14.26 7.95
CA ARG A 90 4.94 -15.63 8.48
C ARG A 90 4.99 -16.63 7.32
N GLU A 91 6.01 -17.47 7.29
CA GLU A 91 6.10 -18.58 6.34
C GLU A 91 5.06 -19.67 6.67
N GLY A 92 4.25 -20.09 5.67
CA GLY A 92 3.25 -21.17 5.83
C GLY A 92 2.38 -21.39 4.59
N GLU A 93 1.65 -22.51 4.53
CA GLU A 93 0.96 -23.07 3.34
C GLU A 93 0.00 -22.12 2.58
N GLU A 94 -0.45 -21.02 3.20
CA GLU A 94 -1.28 -19.99 2.55
C GLU A 94 -0.65 -18.59 2.48
N GLY A 95 0.55 -18.36 3.04
CA GLY A 95 1.14 -17.03 3.27
C GLY A 95 2.54 -16.88 2.69
N GLY A 96 2.79 -15.72 2.07
CA GLY A 96 3.97 -15.43 1.27
C GLY A 96 5.31 -15.75 1.94
N VAL A 97 6.21 -16.34 1.16
CA VAL A 97 7.61 -16.60 1.52
C VAL A 97 8.33 -15.25 1.69
N GLU A 98 9.24 -15.16 2.65
CA GLU A 98 10.06 -13.95 2.84
C GLU A 98 10.83 -13.63 1.55
N GLY A 99 10.62 -12.42 1.01
CA GLY A 99 11.23 -11.99 -0.25
C GLY A 99 10.41 -12.28 -1.53
N GLU A 100 9.29 -12.98 -1.44
CA GLU A 100 8.35 -13.15 -2.56
C GLU A 100 7.25 -12.09 -2.58
N MET A 101 6.85 -11.68 -3.79
CA MET A 101 5.73 -10.75 -3.95
C MET A 101 4.42 -11.46 -3.60
N LEU A 102 3.64 -10.83 -2.70
CA LEU A 102 2.30 -11.29 -2.37
C LEU A 102 1.44 -11.38 -3.63
N GLN A 103 0.90 -12.56 -3.88
CA GLN A 103 0.11 -12.82 -5.07
C GLN A 103 -1.30 -12.23 -4.94
N PRO A 104 -1.88 -11.69 -6.02
CA PRO A 104 -3.31 -11.38 -6.08
C PRO A 104 -4.16 -12.58 -5.67
N SER A 105 -5.28 -12.33 -4.98
CA SER A 105 -6.26 -13.38 -4.71
C SER A 105 -6.95 -13.77 -6.01
N GLU A 106 -7.17 -15.07 -6.21
CA GLU A 106 -7.93 -15.60 -7.35
C GLU A 106 -9.42 -15.23 -7.31
N ARG A 107 -9.91 -14.67 -6.19
CA ARG A 107 -11.30 -14.25 -6.05
C ARG A 107 -11.56 -12.97 -6.85
N GLU A 108 -12.26 -13.11 -7.97
CA GLU A 108 -12.74 -12.05 -8.87
C GLU A 108 -13.75 -11.07 -8.25
N GLY A 109 -14.08 -11.19 -6.96
CA GLY A 109 -15.18 -10.46 -6.32
C GLY A 109 -14.92 -8.98 -6.03
N SER A 110 -13.71 -8.46 -6.25
CA SER A 110 -13.44 -7.04 -6.04
C SER A 110 -13.55 -6.27 -7.35
N LEU A 111 -14.68 -5.59 -7.51
CA LEU A 111 -15.00 -4.77 -8.70
C LEU A 111 -14.09 -3.55 -8.86
N VAL A 112 -13.26 -3.21 -7.87
CA VAL A 112 -12.55 -1.92 -7.81
C VAL A 112 -11.06 -2.06 -7.48
N ILE A 113 -10.65 -2.97 -6.59
CA ILE A 113 -9.27 -3.07 -6.11
C ILE A 113 -8.82 -4.54 -6.08
N VAL A 114 -7.70 -4.87 -6.71
CA VAL A 114 -7.13 -6.23 -6.62
C VAL A 114 -6.86 -6.57 -5.15
N LYS A 115 -7.57 -7.56 -4.63
CA LYS A 115 -7.36 -8.05 -3.27
C LYS A 115 -6.14 -8.97 -3.27
N LEU A 116 -5.26 -8.83 -2.29
CA LEU A 116 -4.16 -9.77 -2.10
C LEU A 116 -4.69 -11.11 -1.56
N ARG A 117 -4.01 -12.22 -1.88
CA ARG A 117 -4.22 -13.49 -1.17
C ARG A 117 -4.00 -13.25 0.33
N GLY A 118 -4.73 -13.97 1.17
CA GLY A 118 -4.56 -13.87 2.63
C GLY A 118 -3.09 -14.09 3.02
N PHE A 119 -2.57 -13.27 3.93
CA PHE A 119 -1.21 -13.38 4.41
C PHE A 119 -1.15 -12.92 5.87
N TRP A 120 -0.15 -13.43 6.59
CA TRP A 120 0.08 -13.09 7.98
C TRP A 120 1.30 -12.17 8.07
N LEU A 121 1.11 -11.01 8.69
CA LEU A 121 2.18 -10.09 9.05
C LEU A 121 2.55 -10.30 10.51
N ILE A 122 3.83 -10.45 10.77
CA ILE A 122 4.43 -10.38 12.09
C ILE A 122 4.91 -8.94 12.27
N CYS A 123 4.42 -8.28 13.31
CA CYS A 123 4.73 -6.89 13.63
C CYS A 123 5.53 -6.82 14.92
N GLU A 124 6.86 -6.78 14.82
CA GLU A 124 7.72 -6.68 16.00
C GLU A 124 8.04 -5.22 16.33
N ILE A 125 7.94 -4.82 17.61
CA ILE A 125 8.23 -3.43 17.99
C ILE A 125 9.72 -3.13 17.82
N ARG A 126 10.01 -2.15 16.96
CA ARG A 126 11.34 -1.71 16.55
C ARG A 126 12.11 -1.01 17.67
N GLY A 127 13.43 -1.18 17.67
CA GLY A 127 14.36 -0.47 18.56
C GLY A 127 14.86 -1.32 19.74
N LYS A 128 15.62 -0.70 20.65
CA LYS A 128 16.25 -1.39 21.79
C LYS A 128 16.08 -0.64 23.11
N GLY A 129 16.03 -1.38 24.22
CA GLY A 129 15.93 -0.84 25.57
C GLY A 129 14.78 0.17 25.73
N LEU A 130 15.08 1.31 26.34
CA LEU A 130 14.10 2.36 26.66
C LEU A 130 13.34 2.89 25.44
N GLU A 131 13.96 2.91 24.26
CA GLU A 131 13.34 3.38 23.02
C GLU A 131 12.21 2.43 22.59
N ARG A 132 12.46 1.11 22.65
CA ARG A 132 11.48 0.07 22.36
C ARG A 132 10.32 0.13 23.35
N ASP A 133 10.62 0.31 24.64
CA ASP A 133 9.60 0.43 25.68
C ASP A 133 8.71 1.66 25.50
N ARG A 134 9.31 2.78 25.04
CA ARG A 134 8.55 3.99 24.72
C ARG A 134 7.60 3.75 23.54
N ARG A 135 8.08 3.14 22.45
CA ARG A 135 7.23 2.78 21.30
C ARG A 135 6.11 1.84 21.73
N ARG A 136 6.43 0.81 22.50
CA ARG A 136 5.47 -0.15 23.05
C ARG A 136 4.35 0.52 23.84
N ARG A 137 4.69 1.43 24.76
CA ARG A 137 3.67 2.17 25.51
C ARG A 137 2.76 3.01 24.62
N VAL A 138 3.31 3.63 23.57
CA VAL A 138 2.50 4.38 22.60
C VAL A 138 1.55 3.46 21.86
N VAL A 139 2.04 2.32 21.36
CA VAL A 139 1.21 1.32 20.66
C VAL A 139 0.11 0.77 21.57
N GLU A 140 0.45 0.32 22.77
CA GLU A 140 -0.53 -0.23 23.71
C GLU A 140 -1.61 0.80 24.07
N ARG A 141 -1.24 2.06 24.26
CA ARG A 141 -2.20 3.15 24.50
C ARG A 141 -3.10 3.36 23.29
N LEU A 142 -2.54 3.53 22.09
CA LEU A 142 -3.31 3.76 20.86
C LEU A 142 -4.23 2.58 20.54
N TYR A 143 -3.76 1.36 20.76
CA TYR A 143 -4.55 0.15 20.58
C TYR A 143 -5.75 0.14 21.54
N ARG A 144 -5.54 0.40 22.83
CA ARG A 144 -6.63 0.50 23.81
C ARG A 144 -7.61 1.61 23.47
N GLU A 145 -7.11 2.80 23.14
CA GLU A 145 -7.97 3.92 22.73
C GLU A 145 -8.78 3.60 21.47
N SER A 146 -8.19 2.90 20.50
CA SER A 146 -8.90 2.43 19.30
C SER A 146 -9.96 1.39 19.64
N TRP A 147 -9.65 0.43 20.51
CA TRP A 147 -10.57 -0.61 20.98
C TRP A 147 -11.75 -0.04 21.78
N ASP A 148 -11.50 1.00 22.57
CA ASP A 148 -12.54 1.65 23.36
C ASP A 148 -13.44 2.55 22.50
N ARG A 149 -12.88 3.15 21.44
CA ARG A 149 -13.60 3.99 20.48
C ARG A 149 -14.25 3.21 19.35
N ASP A 150 -14.21 1.88 19.41
CA ASP A 150 -14.23 1.02 18.24
C ASP A 150 -15.44 1.23 17.32
N ILE A 151 -15.14 1.81 16.15
CA ILE A 151 -16.01 1.96 14.97
C ILE A 151 -16.14 0.59 14.25
N LEU A 152 -15.28 -0.39 14.57
CA LEU A 152 -15.21 -1.73 13.97
C LEU A 152 -15.90 -2.83 14.78
N ARG A 153 -16.61 -2.52 15.88
CA ARG A 153 -17.51 -3.49 16.54
C ARG A 153 -18.54 -4.11 15.58
N GLY A 154 -18.78 -3.47 14.43
CA GLY A 154 -19.62 -4.00 13.34
C GLY A 154 -18.94 -4.96 12.35
N PHE A 155 -17.61 -5.14 12.36
CA PHE A 155 -16.88 -5.78 11.25
C PHE A 155 -15.91 -6.93 11.61
N GLY A 156 -15.87 -7.39 12.86
CA GLY A 156 -15.25 -8.69 13.23
C GLY A 156 -14.17 -8.61 14.30
N THR A 157 -13.92 -9.75 14.95
CA THR A 157 -12.97 -9.92 16.06
C THR A 157 -11.54 -10.15 15.55
N VAL A 158 -10.56 -9.49 16.18
CA VAL A 158 -9.14 -9.79 16.03
C VAL A 158 -8.69 -10.40 17.35
N ASP A 159 -8.38 -11.69 17.34
CA ASP A 159 -7.85 -12.39 18.52
C ASP A 159 -6.38 -12.01 18.73
N ILE A 160 -6.04 -11.64 19.96
CA ILE A 160 -4.66 -11.45 20.41
C ILE A 160 -4.35 -12.62 21.36
N GLU A 161 -3.42 -13.48 20.95
CA GLU A 161 -2.72 -14.40 21.87
C GLU A 161 -1.48 -13.72 22.46
#